data_AF-A0AAW1UYX9-F1
#
_entry.id   AF-A0AAW1UYX9-F1
#
_cell.length_a   1.000
_cell.length_b   1.000
_cell.length_c   1.000
_cell.angle_alpha   90.00
_cell.angle_beta   90.00
_cell.angle_gamma   90.00
#
_symmetry.space_group_name_H-M   'P 1'
#
loop_
_entity.id
_entity.type
_entity.pdbx_description
1 polymer ?
#
loop_
_entity_poly.entity_id
_entity_poly.type
_entity_poly.pdbx_seq_one_letter_code
_entity_poly.pdbx_strand_id
1 'polypeptide(L)'
;MSRRQRKCERSLCTSGQWLDARTRAEAGESKRSFAKSYGMHEVAFRRRLKRSSPASSLGRYSQTSSSEMCEKWIRNHPGRVKTVYRIAQIMAPAYLKAAVPANAIQSFKITDIQPLNPDIFVKNIS
;
A
#
# COMPACT_ATOMS: atom_id res chain seq x y z
N MET A 1 20.18 -23.77 -6.31
CA MET A 1 19.80 -23.40 -4.92
C MET A 1 18.39 -22.83 -4.92
N SER A 2 17.44 -23.49 -4.27
CA SER A 2 16.04 -23.03 -4.19
C SER A 2 15.96 -21.75 -3.35
N ARG A 3 15.34 -20.68 -3.89
CA ARG A 3 15.10 -19.45 -3.13
C ARG A 3 14.04 -19.74 -2.06
N ARG A 4 14.37 -19.50 -0.79
CA ARG A 4 13.44 -19.56 0.34
C ARG A 4 12.25 -18.62 0.04
N GLN A 5 11.11 -19.18 -0.39
CA GLN A 5 9.87 -18.42 -0.52
C GLN A 5 9.28 -18.23 0.87
N ARG A 6 9.12 -16.98 1.31
CA ARG A 6 8.39 -16.70 2.55
C ARG A 6 6.93 -17.13 2.36
N LYS A 7 6.40 -17.94 3.28
CA LYS A 7 4.96 -18.18 3.36
C LYS A 7 4.28 -16.82 3.56
N CYS A 8 3.49 -16.38 2.58
CA CYS A 8 2.68 -15.18 2.69
C CYS A 8 1.22 -15.62 2.65
N GLU A 9 0.57 -15.69 3.81
CA GLU A 9 -0.84 -16.08 3.95
C GLU A 9 -1.81 -14.94 3.58
N ARG A 10 -1.30 -13.87 2.96
CA ARG A 10 -2.10 -12.69 2.58
C ARG A 10 -2.86 -12.98 1.29
N SER A 11 -4.16 -13.28 1.40
CA SER A 11 -5.06 -13.40 0.25
C SER A 11 -5.75 -12.06 -0.07
N LEU A 12 -5.84 -11.74 -1.37
CA LEU A 12 -6.60 -10.58 -1.87
C LEU A 12 -8.06 -10.97 -2.05
N CYS A 13 -8.95 -10.04 -1.71
CA CYS A 13 -10.36 -10.14 -2.07
C CYS A 13 -10.51 -9.58 -3.48
N THR A 14 -10.74 -10.46 -4.45
CA THR A 14 -11.00 -10.11 -5.85
C THR A 14 -12.31 -9.33 -5.97
N SER A 15 -12.45 -8.48 -6.99
CA SER A 15 -13.67 -7.70 -7.24
C SER A 15 -14.96 -8.54 -7.25
N GLY A 16 -14.94 -9.71 -7.90
CA GLY A 16 -16.08 -10.64 -7.92
C GLY A 16 -16.42 -11.22 -6.54
N GLN A 17 -15.42 -11.60 -5.75
CA GLN A 17 -15.61 -12.08 -4.38
C GLN A 17 -16.18 -10.98 -3.47
N TRP A 18 -15.82 -9.72 -3.72
CA TRP A 18 -16.35 -8.58 -2.96
C TRP A 18 -17.82 -8.29 -3.29
N LEU A 19 -18.21 -8.36 -4.57
CA LEU A 19 -19.60 -8.22 -5.01
C LEU A 19 -20.48 -9.33 -4.41
N ASP A 20 -20.05 -10.58 -4.52
CA ASP A 20 -20.76 -11.73 -3.98
C ASP A 20 -20.82 -11.70 -2.43
N ALA A 21 -19.76 -11.23 -1.77
CA ALA A 21 -19.80 -11.00 -0.32
C ALA A 21 -20.79 -9.92 0.10
N ARG A 22 -21.05 -8.92 -0.75
CA ARG A 22 -22.01 -7.84 -0.47
C ARG A 22 -23.45 -8.33 -0.62
N THR A 23 -23.77 -9.03 -1.71
CA THR A 23 -25.09 -9.63 -1.92
C THR A 23 -25.45 -10.62 -0.82
N ARG A 24 -24.50 -11.46 -0.40
CA ARG A 24 -24.69 -12.40 0.71
C ARG A 24 -24.83 -11.73 2.07
N ALA A 25 -24.12 -10.63 2.30
CA ALA A 25 -24.28 -9.84 3.52
C ALA A 25 -25.66 -9.16 3.60
N GLU A 26 -26.20 -8.71 2.46
CA GLU A 26 -27.57 -8.18 2.35
C GLU A 26 -28.62 -9.28 2.55
N ALA A 27 -28.34 -10.51 2.12
CA ALA A 27 -29.16 -11.70 2.41
C ALA A 27 -29.09 -12.19 3.88
N GLY A 28 -28.29 -11.53 4.74
CA GLY A 28 -28.19 -11.86 6.16
C GLY A 28 -27.19 -12.97 6.51
N GLU A 29 -26.37 -13.43 5.56
CA GLU A 29 -25.34 -14.42 5.87
C GLU A 29 -24.23 -13.86 6.78
N SER A 30 -23.69 -14.71 7.65
CA SER A 30 -22.59 -14.31 8.53
C SER A 30 -21.28 -14.13 7.77
N LYS A 31 -20.51 -13.08 8.13
CA LYS A 31 -19.19 -12.74 7.54
C LYS A 31 -18.17 -13.87 7.61
N ARG A 32 -18.28 -14.73 8.63
CA ARG A 32 -17.41 -15.90 8.83
C ARG A 32 -17.76 -17.04 7.89
N SER A 33 -19.05 -17.24 7.60
CA SER A 33 -19.53 -18.34 6.76
C SER A 33 -18.97 -18.24 5.35
N PHE A 34 -19.18 -17.12 4.66
CA PHE A 34 -18.64 -16.96 3.31
C PHE A 34 -17.12 -16.73 3.29
N ALA A 35 -16.51 -16.15 4.33
CA ALA A 35 -15.04 -16.10 4.40
C ALA A 35 -14.43 -17.51 4.38
N LYS A 36 -15.08 -18.46 5.08
CA LYS A 36 -14.71 -19.87 5.05
C LYS A 36 -14.90 -20.50 3.67
N SER A 37 -15.98 -20.14 2.93
CA SER A 37 -16.20 -20.67 1.58
C SER A 37 -15.14 -20.24 0.56
N TYR A 38 -14.57 -19.03 0.71
CA TYR A 38 -13.47 -18.57 -0.14
C TYR A 38 -12.07 -18.91 0.39
N GLY A 39 -11.94 -19.63 1.52
CA GLY A 39 -10.64 -19.93 2.13
C GLY A 39 -9.88 -18.68 2.58
N MET A 40 -10.59 -17.61 2.93
CA MET A 40 -10.02 -16.33 3.36
C MET A 40 -10.30 -16.06 4.83
N HIS A 41 -9.45 -15.26 5.46
CA HIS A 41 -9.71 -14.79 6.82
C HIS A 41 -10.85 -13.75 6.85
N GLU A 42 -11.81 -13.88 7.78
CA GLU A 42 -12.98 -12.98 7.92
C GLU A 42 -12.59 -11.49 7.93
N VAL A 43 -11.47 -11.18 8.61
CA VAL A 43 -10.94 -9.81 8.73
C VAL A 43 -10.65 -9.18 7.36
N ALA A 44 -10.29 -9.98 6.35
CA ALA A 44 -10.07 -9.48 4.99
C ALA A 44 -11.37 -8.90 4.39
N PHE A 45 -12.49 -9.62 4.49
CA PHE A 45 -13.79 -9.15 4.01
C PHE A 45 -14.34 -8.01 4.87
N ARG A 46 -14.24 -8.10 6.20
CA ARG A 46 -14.72 -7.06 7.13
C ARG A 46 -14.10 -5.69 6.83
N ARG A 47 -12.77 -5.65 6.62
CA ARG A 47 -12.06 -4.40 6.26
C ARG A 47 -12.52 -3.81 4.93
N ARG A 48 -12.95 -4.66 3.98
CA ARG A 48 -13.35 -4.24 2.62
C ARG A 48 -14.81 -3.80 2.56
N LEU A 49 -15.71 -4.49 3.26
CA LEU A 49 -17.09 -4.06 3.43
C LEU A 49 -17.14 -2.68 4.10
N LYS A 50 -16.30 -2.42 5.12
CA LYS A 50 -16.19 -1.10 5.75
C LYS A 50 -15.69 0.00 4.80
N ARG A 51 -14.82 -0.33 3.85
CA ARG A 51 -14.20 0.62 2.91
C ARG A 51 -14.98 0.78 1.60
N SER A 52 -16.07 0.02 1.44
CA SER A 52 -16.91 -0.06 0.23
C SER A 52 -16.14 -0.25 -1.09
N SER A 53 -14.95 -0.85 -1.05
CA SER A 53 -14.08 -1.00 -2.22
C SER A 53 -13.22 -2.27 -2.14
N PRO A 54 -13.04 -3.04 -3.23
CA PRO A 54 -12.20 -4.22 -3.26
C PRO A 54 -10.70 -3.88 -3.11
N ALA A 55 -9.88 -4.90 -2.89
CA ALA A 55 -8.43 -4.76 -2.83
C ALA A 55 -7.85 -4.81 -4.25
N SER A 56 -7.39 -3.70 -4.82
CA SER A 56 -6.71 -3.73 -6.14
C SER A 56 -5.28 -4.26 -6.06
N SER A 57 -4.64 -4.19 -4.90
CA SER A 57 -3.24 -4.58 -4.69
C SER A 57 -2.97 -4.81 -3.20
N LEU A 58 -2.07 -5.73 -2.86
CA LEU A 58 -1.59 -5.93 -1.48
C LEU A 58 -0.68 -4.79 -0.99
N GLY A 59 -0.40 -3.82 -1.85
CA GLY A 59 0.59 -2.77 -1.64
C GLY A 59 1.99 -3.36 -1.64
N ARG A 60 2.81 -3.01 -2.62
CA ARG A 60 4.25 -3.19 -2.51
C ARG A 60 4.80 -1.92 -1.88
N TYR A 61 5.55 -2.02 -0.78
CA TYR A 61 6.42 -0.91 -0.37
C TYR A 61 7.31 -0.62 -1.58
N SER A 62 7.16 0.57 -2.17
CA SER A 62 7.85 0.89 -3.41
C SER A 62 9.32 1.18 -3.11
N GLN A 63 10.12 0.12 -2.97
CA GLN A 63 11.59 0.18 -3.02
C GLN A 63 12.08 0.60 -4.43
N THR A 64 11.15 0.94 -5.32
CA THR A 64 11.33 1.19 -6.74
C THR A 64 12.31 2.32 -6.99
N SER A 65 12.32 3.37 -6.16
CA SER A 65 13.21 4.52 -6.39
C SER A 65 14.69 4.12 -6.38
N SER A 66 15.14 3.27 -5.45
CA SER A 66 16.56 2.87 -5.37
C SER A 66 16.94 1.80 -6.40
N SER A 67 16.06 0.83 -6.65
CA SER A 67 16.33 -0.23 -7.64
C SER A 67 16.31 0.32 -9.06
N GLU A 68 15.34 1.18 -9.39
CA GLU A 68 15.20 1.83 -10.71
C GLU A 68 16.41 2.72 -11.02
N MET A 69 16.87 3.53 -10.06
CA MET A 69 18.06 4.37 -10.24
C MET A 69 19.33 3.53 -10.36
N CYS A 70 19.43 2.41 -9.63
CA CYS A 70 20.50 1.44 -9.79
C CYS A 70 20.54 0.83 -11.20
N GLU A 71 19.40 0.41 -11.73
CA GLU A 71 19.27 -0.16 -13.07
C GLU A 71 19.58 0.87 -14.16
N LYS A 72 19.10 2.11 -14.00
CA LYS A 72 19.43 3.23 -14.88
C LYS A 72 20.94 3.51 -14.88
N TRP A 73 21.57 3.49 -13.71
CA TRP A 73 23.00 3.73 -13.61
C TRP A 73 23.83 2.61 -14.25
N ILE A 74 23.46 1.33 -14.06
CA ILE A 74 24.14 0.19 -14.71
C ILE A 74 24.04 0.29 -16.24
N ARG A 75 22.86 0.65 -16.77
CA ARG A 75 22.67 0.84 -18.21
C ARG A 75 23.58 1.91 -18.80
N ASN A 76 23.82 2.99 -18.05
CA ASN A 76 24.69 4.08 -18.48
C ASN A 76 26.19 3.79 -18.24
N HIS A 77 26.51 2.75 -17.46
CA HIS A 77 27.88 2.41 -17.05
C HIS A 77 28.13 0.89 -17.11
N PRO A 78 28.04 0.27 -18.30
CA PRO A 78 28.27 -1.16 -18.45
C PRO A 78 29.69 -1.54 -18.01
N GLY A 79 29.85 -2.71 -17.40
CA GLY A 79 31.14 -3.24 -16.96
C GLY A 79 31.75 -2.57 -15.73
N ARG A 80 31.08 -1.59 -15.11
CA ARG A 80 31.57 -0.95 -13.88
C ARG A 80 30.96 -1.58 -12.62
N VAL A 81 31.80 -1.81 -11.61
CA VAL A 81 31.40 -2.38 -10.31
C VAL A 81 30.79 -1.30 -9.41
N LYS A 82 29.76 -1.66 -8.64
CA LYS A 82 29.14 -0.77 -7.64
C LYS A 82 30.00 -0.72 -6.37
N THR A 83 30.85 0.29 -6.27
CA THR A 83 31.57 0.62 -5.03
C THR A 83 30.71 1.50 -4.13
N VAL A 84 31.01 1.56 -2.83
CA VAL A 84 30.29 2.38 -1.83
C VAL A 84 30.17 3.85 -2.26
N TYR A 85 31.24 4.44 -2.79
CA TYR A 85 31.25 5.81 -3.31
C TYR A 85 30.28 6.03 -4.49
N ARG A 86 30.08 5.01 -5.33
CA ARG A 86 29.16 5.08 -6.48
C ARG A 86 27.71 4.87 -6.04
N ILE A 87 27.49 4.10 -4.99
CA ILE A 87 26.15 3.95 -4.40
C ILE A 87 25.66 5.30 -3.89
N ALA A 88 26.51 6.13 -3.28
CA ALA A 88 26.13 7.49 -2.88
C ALA A 88 25.60 8.34 -4.06
N GLN A 89 26.25 8.25 -5.24
CA GLN A 89 25.82 8.94 -6.45
C GLN A 89 24.46 8.44 -6.99
N ILE A 90 24.17 7.14 -6.83
CA ILE A 90 22.89 6.54 -7.22
C ILE A 90 21.79 6.90 -6.22
N MET A 91 22.14 6.97 -4.93
CA MET A 91 21.19 7.22 -3.84
C MET A 91 20.74 8.68 -3.78
N ALA A 92 21.59 9.65 -4.14
CA ALA A 92 21.19 11.06 -4.17
C ALA A 92 19.91 11.33 -4.99
N PRO A 93 19.82 10.95 -6.29
CA PRO A 93 18.59 11.13 -7.06
C PRO A 93 17.44 10.21 -6.61
N ALA A 94 17.75 9.02 -6.09
CA ALA A 94 16.73 8.12 -5.55
C ALA A 94 16.06 8.70 -4.30
N TYR A 95 16.84 9.36 -3.44
CA TYR A 95 16.37 10.03 -2.23
C TYR A 95 15.46 11.20 -2.59
N LEU A 96 15.87 12.06 -3.53
CA LEU A 96 15.02 13.18 -3.99
C LEU A 96 13.69 12.70 -4.56
N LYS A 97 13.67 11.58 -5.29
CA LYS A 97 12.44 10.96 -5.81
C LYS A 97 11.55 10.38 -4.71
N ALA A 98 12.13 9.93 -3.60
CA ALA A 98 11.39 9.34 -2.48
C ALA A 98 10.92 10.38 -1.45
N ALA A 99 11.73 11.40 -1.17
CA ALA A 99 11.52 12.44 -0.17
C ALA A 99 10.70 13.62 -0.74
N VAL A 100 9.56 13.33 -1.35
CA VAL A 100 8.66 14.34 -1.91
C VAL A 100 7.64 14.79 -0.85
N PRO A 101 7.34 16.09 -0.69
CA PRO A 101 6.35 16.58 0.27
C PRO A 101 4.98 15.91 0.16
N ALA A 102 4.58 15.53 -1.06
CA ALA A 102 3.34 14.78 -1.30
C ALA A 102 3.28 13.46 -0.50
N ASN A 103 4.40 12.74 -0.38
CA ASN A 103 4.48 11.50 0.40
C ASN A 103 4.32 11.79 1.90
N ALA A 104 4.90 12.89 2.39
CA ALA A 104 4.76 13.32 3.78
C ALA A 104 3.32 13.80 4.11
N ILE A 105 2.71 14.59 3.23
CA ILE A 105 1.31 15.01 3.36
C ILE A 105 0.39 13.79 3.40
N GLN A 106 0.64 12.79 2.55
CA GLN A 106 -0.13 11.55 2.55
C GLN A 106 0.05 10.76 3.85
N SER A 107 1.25 10.72 4.44
CA SER A 107 1.45 10.04 5.72
C SER A 107 0.68 10.74 6.85
N PHE A 108 0.70 12.07 6.92
CA PHE A 108 -0.10 12.82 7.90
C PHE A 108 -1.60 12.58 7.76
N LYS A 109 -2.11 12.46 6.54
CA LYS A 109 -3.52 12.12 6.27
C LYS A 109 -3.89 10.70 6.72
N ILE A 110 -3.00 9.73 6.55
CA ILE A 110 -3.27 8.34 6.95
C ILE A 110 -3.29 8.18 8.48
N THR A 111 -2.46 8.96 9.17
CA THR A 111 -2.35 8.91 10.64
C THR A 111 -3.34 9.84 11.34
N ASP A 112 -4.17 10.57 10.60
CA ASP A 112 -5.06 11.62 11.13
C ASP A 112 -4.31 12.68 11.98
N ILE A 113 -3.03 12.95 11.64
CA ILE A 113 -2.18 13.97 12.30
C ILE A 113 -2.33 15.34 11.60
N GLN A 114 -3.26 15.45 10.64
CA GLN A 114 -3.46 16.68 9.88
C GLN A 114 -3.82 17.85 10.82
N PRO A 115 -3.22 19.04 10.67
CA PRO A 115 -3.55 20.20 11.50
C PRO A 115 -5.06 20.48 11.45
N LEU A 116 -5.65 20.67 12.63
CA LEU A 116 -7.03 21.09 12.82
C LEU A 116 -7.24 22.40 12.06
N ASN A 117 -8.10 22.43 11.06
CA ASN A 117 -8.42 23.66 10.34
C ASN A 117 -9.19 24.59 11.31
N PRO A 118 -8.61 25.73 11.73
CA PRO A 118 -9.24 26.61 12.70
C PRO A 118 -10.53 27.26 12.16
N ASP A 119 -10.68 27.35 10.84
CA ASP A 119 -11.83 27.97 10.18
C ASP A 119 -13.12 27.13 10.28
N ILE A 120 -13.02 25.88 10.74
CA ILE A 120 -14.20 25.01 10.97
C ILE A 120 -15.00 25.51 12.18
N PHE A 121 -14.34 26.15 13.15
CA PHE A 121 -15.00 26.72 14.31
C PHE A 121 -15.50 28.13 13.99
N VAL A 122 -16.54 28.20 13.15
CA VAL A 122 -17.32 29.43 13.03
C VAL A 122 -17.93 29.68 14.41
N LYS A 123 -17.43 30.72 15.07
CA LYS A 123 -17.83 31.10 16.41
C LYS A 123 -19.30 31.55 16.33
N ASN A 124 -20.22 30.63 16.62
CA ASN A 124 -21.63 30.97 16.87
C ASN A 124 -21.69 31.72 18.20
N ILE A 125 -21.30 33.00 18.19
CA ILE A 125 -21.56 33.90 19.30
C ILE A 125 -22.95 34.50 19.04
N SER A 126 -23.92 34.01 19.80
CA SER A 126 -25.23 34.63 20.03
C SER A 126 -25.11 36.00 20.66
#